data_AF-A0AAD1Z9J0-F1
#
_entry.id   AF-A0AAD1Z9J0-F1
#
_cell.length_a   1.000
_cell.length_b   1.000
_cell.length_c   1.000
_cell.angle_alpha   90.00
_cell.angle_beta   90.00
_cell.angle_gamma   90.00
#
_symmetry.space_group_name_H-M   'P 1'
#
loop_
_entity.id
_entity.type
_entity.pdbx_description
1 polymer ?
#
loop_
_entity_poly.entity_id
_entity_poly.type
_entity_poly.pdbx_seq_one_letter_code
_entity_poly.pdbx_strand_id
1 'polypeptide(L)'
;MTGMDADMMEMEANASVPLNTDQTDVVRNLLTMARQLIDQNNPSQSLQAVVMAMRLQGGDEAVSQALNRARDLYRNKVQASAAADELASLFAECAIAEAMPPQSESSQHHVFAESIEPDVHGTSILAETGRKQIMLDAFSDGSSFICLQCGGLVSNHRKDEHYAFWCCKI
;
A
#
# COMPACT_ATOMS: atom_id res chain seq x y z
N MET A 1 -73.82 12.57 52.40
CA MET A 1 -72.92 11.79 53.27
C MET A 1 -73.32 10.32 53.21
N THR A 2 -72.59 9.57 52.40
CA THR A 2 -72.45 8.09 52.31
C THR A 2 -71.35 7.94 51.25
N GLY A 3 -70.14 7.44 51.49
CA GLY A 3 -69.66 6.37 52.38
C GLY A 3 -68.87 5.42 51.47
N MET A 4 -67.60 5.15 51.81
CA MET A 4 -66.51 4.57 51.01
C MET A 4 -66.79 3.29 50.22
N ASP A 5 -65.92 3.02 49.23
CA ASP A 5 -65.25 1.75 48.87
C ASP A 5 -65.07 1.69 47.32
N ALA A 6 -63.98 1.27 46.69
CA ALA A 6 -62.72 0.68 47.09
C ALA A 6 -61.68 0.95 45.99
N ASP A 7 -60.42 1.08 46.39
CA ASP A 7 -59.24 0.94 45.53
C ASP A 7 -59.29 -0.33 44.67
N MET A 8 -58.95 -0.22 43.38
CA MET A 8 -58.06 -1.17 42.69
C MET A 8 -57.34 -0.47 41.53
N MET A 9 -56.05 -0.21 41.72
CA MET A 9 -55.07 0.05 40.67
C MET A 9 -54.89 -1.21 39.82
N GLU A 10 -55.06 -1.12 38.51
CA GLU A 10 -54.37 -2.00 37.57
C GLU A 10 -53.28 -1.18 36.88
N MET A 11 -52.11 -1.17 37.50
CA MET A 11 -50.87 -0.86 36.81
C MET A 11 -50.66 -1.94 35.75
N GLU A 12 -50.76 -1.55 34.49
CA GLU A 12 -50.24 -2.35 33.38
C GLU A 12 -48.73 -2.49 33.60
N ALA A 13 -48.37 -3.61 34.25
CA ALA A 13 -47.03 -4.08 34.34
C ALA A 13 -46.54 -4.31 32.92
N ASN A 14 -45.66 -3.42 32.47
CA ASN A 14 -44.82 -3.59 31.29
C ASN A 14 -44.05 -4.91 31.48
N ALA A 15 -44.64 -6.00 30.99
CA ALA A 15 -44.09 -7.34 31.06
C ALA A 15 -42.79 -7.34 30.26
N SER A 16 -41.70 -7.11 30.97
CA SER A 16 -40.36 -7.36 30.50
C SER A 16 -40.27 -8.86 30.32
N VAL A 17 -40.42 -9.32 29.08
CA VAL A 17 -40.23 -10.72 28.70
C VAL A 17 -38.87 -11.16 29.25
N PRO A 18 -38.77 -12.27 30.00
CA PRO A 18 -37.48 -12.76 30.47
C PRO A 18 -36.68 -13.18 29.23
N LEU A 19 -35.72 -12.35 28.83
CA LEU A 19 -34.75 -12.70 27.81
C LEU A 19 -33.97 -13.90 28.34
N ASN A 20 -34.18 -15.08 27.75
CA ASN A 20 -33.54 -16.33 28.11
C ASN A 20 -32.01 -16.13 28.17
N THR A 21 -31.45 -16.09 29.39
CA THR A 21 -30.02 -15.96 29.65
C THR A 21 -29.22 -16.99 28.85
N ASP A 22 -29.78 -18.19 28.69
CA ASP A 22 -29.24 -19.30 27.92
C ASP A 22 -29.04 -18.96 26.43
N GLN A 23 -29.98 -18.25 25.80
CA GLN A 23 -29.84 -17.83 24.39
C GLN A 23 -28.72 -16.80 24.22
N THR A 24 -28.57 -15.89 25.19
CA THR A 24 -27.51 -14.88 25.17
C THR A 24 -26.12 -15.54 25.31
N ASP A 25 -26.02 -16.59 26.13
CA ASP A 25 -24.79 -17.34 26.32
C ASP A 25 -24.42 -18.15 25.06
N VAL A 26 -25.39 -18.77 24.40
CA VAL A 26 -25.19 -19.46 23.10
C VAL A 26 -24.70 -18.48 22.02
N VAL A 27 -25.30 -17.29 21.93
CA VAL A 27 -24.86 -16.24 21.00
C VAL A 27 -23.41 -15.82 21.30
N ARG A 28 -23.06 -15.60 22.58
CA ARG A 28 -21.69 -15.23 22.98
C ARG A 28 -20.69 -16.32 22.61
N ASN A 29 -21.04 -17.58 22.82
CA ASN A 29 -20.19 -18.72 22.46
C ASN A 29 -19.98 -18.82 20.95
N LEU A 30 -21.03 -18.64 20.15
CA LEU A 30 -20.94 -18.63 18.68
C LEU A 30 -20.03 -17.50 18.17
N LEU A 31 -20.13 -16.30 18.73
CA LEU A 31 -19.26 -15.18 18.35
C LEU A 31 -17.80 -15.41 18.77
N THR A 32 -17.57 -16.06 19.92
CA THR A 32 -16.22 -16.43 20.37
C THR A 32 -15.61 -17.48 19.44
N MET A 33 -16.38 -18.49 19.04
CA MET A 33 -15.96 -19.48 18.05
C MET A 33 -15.68 -18.82 16.69
N ALA A 34 -16.54 -17.91 16.24
CA ALA A 34 -16.32 -17.17 15.00
C ALA A 34 -14.98 -16.42 14.99
N ARG A 35 -14.60 -15.82 16.12
CA ARG A 35 -13.30 -15.15 16.28
C ARG A 35 -12.14 -16.14 16.14
N GLN A 36 -12.21 -17.27 16.83
CA GLN A 36 -11.19 -18.32 16.73
C GLN A 36 -11.07 -18.87 15.30
N LEU A 37 -12.18 -19.01 14.58
CA LEU A 37 -12.17 -19.47 13.20
C LEU A 37 -11.51 -18.47 12.24
N ILE A 38 -11.55 -17.16 12.53
CA ILE A 38 -10.79 -16.15 11.78
C ILE A 38 -9.29 -16.35 12.02
N ASP A 39 -8.89 -16.53 13.29
CA ASP A 39 -7.49 -16.77 13.65
C ASP A 39 -6.95 -18.06 13.02
N GLN A 40 -7.82 -19.05 12.78
CA GLN A 40 -7.51 -20.31 12.10
C GLN A 40 -7.60 -20.25 10.57
N ASN A 41 -7.78 -19.07 9.96
CA ASN A 41 -7.96 -18.89 8.50
C ASN A 41 -9.16 -19.65 7.90
N ASN A 42 -10.23 -19.84 8.67
CA ASN A 42 -11.48 -20.49 8.23
C ASN A 42 -12.64 -19.46 8.14
N PRO A 43 -12.61 -18.53 7.17
CA PRO A 43 -13.59 -17.44 7.09
C PRO A 43 -15.02 -17.93 6.80
N SER A 44 -15.19 -19.00 6.01
CA SER A 44 -16.52 -19.54 5.66
C SER A 44 -17.26 -20.06 6.90
N GLN A 45 -16.56 -20.79 7.77
CA GLN A 45 -17.14 -21.31 9.01
C GLN A 45 -17.36 -20.19 10.03
N SER A 46 -16.44 -19.22 10.10
CA SER A 46 -16.61 -18.03 10.94
C SER A 46 -17.88 -17.25 10.56
N LEU A 47 -18.10 -17.02 9.26
CA LEU A 47 -19.30 -16.36 8.77
C LEU A 47 -20.57 -17.15 9.11
N GLN A 48 -20.54 -18.48 8.98
CA GLN A 48 -21.67 -19.33 9.37
C GLN A 48 -22.01 -19.17 10.86
N ALA A 49 -21.01 -19.17 11.74
CA ALA A 49 -21.21 -18.97 13.17
C ALA A 49 -21.81 -17.58 13.49
N VAL A 50 -21.36 -16.53 12.80
CA VAL A 50 -21.93 -15.18 12.93
C VAL A 50 -23.39 -15.15 12.46
N VAL A 51 -23.69 -15.72 11.29
CA VAL A 51 -25.07 -15.78 10.77
C VAL A 51 -25.99 -16.54 11.72
N MET A 52 -25.52 -17.66 12.30
CA MET A 52 -26.28 -18.40 13.30
C MET A 52 -26.54 -17.57 14.56
N ALA A 53 -25.53 -16.85 15.05
CA ALA A 53 -25.67 -15.96 16.20
C ALA A 53 -26.68 -14.83 15.94
N MET A 54 -26.62 -14.21 14.76
CA MET A 54 -27.55 -13.14 14.38
C MET A 54 -28.98 -13.66 14.20
N ARG A 55 -29.14 -14.84 13.61
CA ARG A 55 -30.44 -15.51 13.46
C ARG A 55 -31.08 -15.82 14.81
N LEU A 56 -30.29 -16.27 15.79
CA LEU A 56 -30.78 -16.53 17.15
C LEU A 56 -31.21 -15.26 17.88
N GLN A 57 -30.57 -14.12 17.60
CA GLN A 57 -30.86 -12.85 18.26
C GLN A 57 -32.03 -12.08 17.64
N GLY A 58 -32.17 -12.10 16.31
CA GLY A 58 -33.12 -11.25 15.58
C GLY A 58 -33.74 -11.88 14.34
N GLY A 59 -33.63 -13.20 14.20
CA GLY A 59 -34.20 -13.94 13.06
C GLY A 59 -33.50 -13.65 11.73
N ASP A 60 -34.15 -14.08 10.65
CA ASP A 60 -33.61 -13.94 9.28
C ASP A 60 -33.58 -12.49 8.78
N GLU A 61 -34.47 -11.63 9.29
CA GLU A 61 -34.50 -10.23 8.93
C GLU A 61 -33.21 -9.51 9.41
N ALA A 62 -32.80 -9.76 10.66
CA ALA A 62 -31.55 -9.20 11.20
C ALA A 62 -30.32 -9.67 10.41
N VAL A 63 -30.30 -10.93 9.97
CA VAL A 63 -29.24 -11.47 9.10
C VAL A 63 -29.23 -10.74 7.76
N SER A 64 -30.38 -10.61 7.11
CA SER A 64 -30.50 -9.94 5.81
C SER A 64 -30.07 -8.47 5.89
N GLN A 65 -30.54 -7.73 6.90
CA GLN A 65 -30.17 -6.33 7.11
C GLN A 65 -28.66 -6.18 7.32
N ALA A 66 -28.06 -7.02 8.17
CA ALA A 66 -26.63 -6.97 8.44
C ALA A 66 -25.77 -7.30 7.21
N LEU A 67 -26.15 -8.34 6.46
CA LEU A 67 -25.42 -8.72 5.23
C LEU A 67 -25.55 -7.65 4.14
N ASN A 68 -26.72 -7.03 3.99
CA ASN A 68 -26.90 -5.92 3.05
C ASN A 68 -26.01 -4.73 3.45
N ARG A 69 -25.99 -4.35 4.73
CA ARG A 69 -25.10 -3.30 5.24
C ARG A 69 -23.62 -3.63 5.02
N ALA A 70 -23.20 -4.87 5.30
CA ALA A 70 -21.83 -5.32 5.08
C ALA A 70 -21.44 -5.27 3.59
N ARG A 71 -22.35 -5.65 2.69
CA ARG A 71 -22.16 -5.56 1.24
C ARG A 71 -21.97 -4.12 0.79
N ASP A 72 -22.78 -3.20 1.30
CA ASP A 72 -22.69 -1.79 0.90
C ASP A 72 -21.38 -1.16 1.40
N LEU A 73 -20.94 -1.50 2.62
CA LEU A 73 -19.62 -1.11 3.13
C LEU A 73 -18.48 -1.67 2.28
N TYR A 74 -18.57 -2.94 1.86
CA TYR A 74 -17.58 -3.55 0.97
C TYR A 74 -17.50 -2.82 -0.37
N ARG A 75 -18.65 -2.53 -1.00
CA ARG A 75 -18.69 -1.77 -2.27
C ARG A 75 -18.07 -0.39 -2.12
N ASN A 76 -18.42 0.35 -1.09
CA ASN A 76 -17.86 1.68 -0.84
C ASN A 76 -16.34 1.63 -0.62
N LYS A 77 -15.85 0.62 0.12
CA LYS A 77 -14.40 0.44 0.33
C LYS A 77 -13.67 0.07 -0.95
N VAL A 78 -14.23 -0.82 -1.76
CA VAL A 78 -13.64 -1.20 -3.06
C VAL A 78 -13.58 0.00 -4.00
N GLN A 79 -14.63 0.81 -4.07
CA GLN A 79 -14.63 2.05 -4.85
C GLN A 79 -13.60 3.05 -4.36
N ALA A 80 -13.47 3.23 -3.04
CA ALA A 80 -12.46 4.11 -2.45
C ALA A 80 -11.02 3.63 -2.75
N SER A 81 -10.77 2.32 -2.71
CA SER A 81 -9.48 1.74 -3.09
C SER A 81 -9.17 1.99 -4.56
N ALA A 82 -10.14 1.76 -5.46
CA ALA A 82 -9.96 1.97 -6.89
C ALA A 82 -9.60 3.43 -7.22
N ALA A 83 -10.25 4.40 -6.57
CA ALA A 83 -9.92 5.81 -6.73
C ALA A 83 -8.51 6.15 -6.22
N ALA A 84 -8.08 5.54 -5.11
CA ALA A 84 -6.72 5.72 -4.59
C ALA A 84 -5.66 5.08 -5.51
N ASP A 85 -5.95 3.92 -6.09
CA ASP A 85 -5.07 3.22 -7.03
C ASP A 85 -4.92 3.98 -8.36
N GLU A 86 -5.99 4.62 -8.84
CA GLU A 86 -5.97 5.51 -10.01
C GLU A 86 -5.06 6.73 -9.76
N LEU A 87 -5.20 7.38 -8.61
CA LEU A 87 -4.32 8.49 -8.21
C LEU A 87 -2.86 8.04 -8.10
N ALA A 88 -2.60 6.89 -7.49
CA ALA A 88 -1.25 6.34 -7.38
C ALA A 88 -0.62 6.07 -8.75
N SER A 89 -1.42 5.61 -9.72
CA SER A 89 -0.98 5.40 -11.11
C SER A 89 -0.61 6.72 -11.78
N LEU A 90 -1.44 7.77 -11.64
CA LEU A 90 -1.14 9.11 -12.17
C LEU A 90 0.13 9.70 -11.55
N PHE A 91 0.31 9.55 -10.23
CA PHE A 91 1.54 10.02 -9.58
C PHE A 91 2.78 9.25 -10.03
N ALA A 92 2.66 7.95 -10.30
CA ALA A 92 3.74 7.18 -10.88
C ALA A 92 4.10 7.68 -12.30
N GLU A 93 3.09 8.00 -13.13
CA GLU A 93 3.31 8.59 -14.45
C GLU A 93 4.01 9.95 -14.39
N CYS A 94 3.57 10.86 -13.51
CA CYS A 94 4.23 12.15 -13.30
C CYS A 94 5.68 11.97 -12.84
N ALA A 95 5.93 11.09 -11.86
CA ALA A 95 7.28 10.84 -11.35
C ALA A 95 8.21 10.28 -12.44
N ILE A 96 7.70 9.41 -13.33
CA ILE A 96 8.46 8.91 -14.48
C ILE A 96 8.76 10.05 -15.44
N ALA A 97 7.78 10.89 -15.79
CA ALA A 97 7.96 12.00 -16.72
C ALA A 97 8.95 13.06 -16.18
N GLU A 98 8.92 13.36 -14.89
CA GLU A 98 9.85 14.29 -14.23
C GLU A 98 11.28 13.74 -14.15
N ALA A 99 11.44 12.41 -14.02
CA ALA A 99 12.74 11.76 -13.97
C ALA A 99 13.37 11.55 -15.36
N MET A 100 12.62 11.75 -16.45
CA MET A 100 13.18 11.73 -17.79
C MET A 100 13.88 13.07 -18.07
N PRO A 101 15.18 13.06 -18.44
CA PRO A 101 15.82 14.29 -18.89
C PRO A 101 15.06 14.82 -20.11
N PRO A 102 14.84 16.14 -20.23
CA PRO A 102 14.17 16.71 -21.38
C PRO A 102 14.91 16.22 -22.61
N GLN A 103 14.21 15.53 -23.52
CA GLN A 103 14.76 15.23 -24.82
C GLN A 103 15.05 16.57 -25.48
N SER A 104 16.32 16.97 -25.43
CA SER A 104 16.85 18.03 -26.26
C SER A 104 16.58 17.61 -27.69
N GLU A 105 15.56 18.23 -28.25
CA GLU A 105 15.24 18.19 -29.66
C GLU A 105 16.55 18.38 -30.43
N SER A 106 16.78 17.45 -31.36
CA SER A 106 17.83 17.55 -32.37
C SER A 106 17.72 18.90 -33.08
N SER A 107 18.45 19.89 -32.58
CA SER A 107 18.78 21.11 -33.30
C SER A 107 20.27 21.15 -33.45
N GLN A 108 20.70 20.87 -34.67
CA GLN A 108 22.04 21.08 -35.19
C GLN A 108 22.55 22.45 -34.73
N HIS A 109 23.45 22.49 -33.75
CA HIS A 109 24.32 23.65 -33.56
C HIS A 109 25.74 23.16 -33.32
N HIS A 110 26.42 22.97 -34.45
CA HIS A 110 27.86 23.01 -34.56
C HIS A 110 28.33 24.40 -34.08
N VAL A 111 28.84 24.50 -32.87
CA VAL A 111 29.77 25.56 -32.51
C VAL A 111 30.87 24.99 -31.62
N PHE A 112 32.08 25.07 -32.16
CA PHE A 112 33.36 24.85 -31.51
C PHE A 112 33.39 25.36 -30.06
N ALA A 113 33.72 24.48 -29.13
CA ALA A 113 34.34 24.83 -27.86
C ALA A 113 35.48 23.83 -27.62
N GLU A 114 36.62 24.17 -28.21
CA GLU A 114 37.92 23.60 -27.94
C GLU A 114 38.27 23.81 -26.46
N SER A 115 38.29 22.74 -25.65
CA SER A 115 39.01 22.71 -24.38
C SER A 115 39.17 21.28 -23.87
N ILE A 116 40.32 20.69 -24.22
CA ILE A 116 41.02 19.59 -23.53
C ILE A 116 40.16 18.33 -23.35
N GLU A 117 40.02 17.56 -24.42
CA GLU A 117 39.78 16.12 -24.28
C GLU A 117 41.04 15.48 -23.68
N PRO A 118 40.95 14.76 -22.54
CA PRO A 118 41.77 13.59 -22.41
C PRO A 118 41.16 12.56 -23.38
N ASP A 119 41.71 12.53 -24.59
CA ASP A 119 41.63 11.40 -25.51
C ASP A 119 42.26 10.18 -24.82
N VAL A 120 41.49 9.59 -23.92
CA VAL A 120 41.70 8.23 -23.44
C VAL A 120 40.40 7.53 -23.76
N HIS A 121 40.25 7.24 -25.05
CA HIS A 121 39.60 6.07 -25.62
C HIS A 121 38.28 5.68 -24.95
N GLY A 122 37.18 5.80 -25.70
CA GLY A 122 35.83 5.35 -25.33
C GLY A 122 35.74 3.86 -24.98
N THR A 123 36.30 3.51 -23.83
CA THR A 123 36.40 2.18 -23.22
C THR A 123 35.38 2.00 -22.10
N SER A 124 34.73 3.10 -21.71
CA SER A 124 33.59 3.01 -20.80
C SER A 124 32.33 2.71 -21.58
N ILE A 125 31.64 1.65 -21.15
CA ILE A 125 30.32 1.22 -21.65
C ILE A 125 29.32 2.39 -21.70
N LEU A 126 29.44 3.36 -20.79
CA LEU A 126 28.58 4.55 -20.78
C LEU A 126 28.86 5.47 -21.97
N ALA A 127 30.12 5.63 -22.36
CA ALA A 127 30.48 6.40 -23.55
C ALA A 127 30.08 5.64 -24.83
N GLU A 128 30.30 4.33 -24.90
CA GLU A 128 29.92 3.49 -26.05
C GLU A 128 28.41 3.47 -26.29
N THR A 129 27.61 3.44 -25.22
CA THR A 129 26.14 3.46 -25.30
C THR A 129 25.55 4.87 -25.51
N GLY A 130 26.37 5.86 -25.84
CA GLY A 130 25.92 7.25 -26.09
C GLY A 130 25.53 8.02 -24.83
N ARG A 131 25.79 7.48 -23.63
CA ARG A 131 25.51 8.08 -22.33
C ARG A 131 26.75 8.74 -21.70
N LYS A 132 27.60 9.34 -22.54
CA LYS A 132 28.81 10.06 -22.10
C LYS A 132 28.50 11.17 -21.09
N GLN A 133 27.32 11.78 -21.16
CA GLN A 133 26.91 12.85 -20.24
C GLN A 133 26.88 12.40 -18.78
N ILE A 134 26.40 11.18 -18.49
CA ILE A 134 26.35 10.65 -17.12
C ILE A 134 27.75 10.52 -16.52
N MET A 135 28.72 10.12 -17.36
CA MET A 135 30.12 10.05 -16.95
C MET A 135 30.70 11.45 -16.69
N LEU A 136 30.40 12.42 -17.55
CA LEU A 136 30.85 13.81 -17.41
C LEU A 136 30.27 14.46 -16.14
N ASP A 137 29.00 14.23 -15.85
CA ASP A 137 28.33 14.79 -14.66
C ASP A 137 28.92 14.20 -13.38
N ALA A 138 29.08 12.87 -13.31
CA ALA A 138 29.69 12.17 -12.16
C ALA A 138 31.20 12.44 -11.98
N PHE A 139 31.86 12.92 -13.03
CA PHE A 139 33.24 13.42 -12.94
C PHE A 139 33.26 14.88 -12.47
N SER A 140 32.35 15.71 -12.97
CA SER A 140 32.27 17.14 -12.67
C SER A 140 31.79 17.41 -11.25
N ASP A 141 30.91 16.58 -10.70
CA ASP A 141 30.47 16.65 -9.30
C ASP A 141 31.52 16.13 -8.30
N GLY A 142 32.62 15.54 -8.80
CA GLY A 142 33.69 14.98 -7.99
C GLY A 142 33.29 13.72 -7.21
N SER A 143 32.18 13.07 -7.55
CA SER A 143 31.75 11.81 -6.92
C SER A 143 32.51 10.60 -7.47
N SER A 144 33.03 10.70 -8.70
CA SER A 144 33.72 9.64 -9.42
C SER A 144 34.99 10.13 -10.13
N PHE A 145 35.91 9.22 -10.43
CA PHE A 145 37.09 9.46 -11.26
C PHE A 145 37.20 8.40 -12.34
N ILE A 146 37.88 8.75 -13.43
CA ILE A 146 38.25 7.81 -14.50
C ILE A 146 39.63 7.25 -14.17
N CYS A 147 39.71 5.93 -14.00
CA CYS A 147 40.98 5.26 -13.77
C CYS A 147 41.78 5.20 -15.07
N LEU A 148 42.94 5.86 -15.12
CA LEU A 148 43.82 5.87 -16.29
C LEU A 148 44.47 4.50 -16.59
N GLN A 149 44.42 3.54 -15.65
CA GLN A 149 45.01 2.20 -15.87
C GLN A 149 44.06 1.22 -16.56
N CYS A 150 42.76 1.32 -16.32
CA CYS A 150 41.76 0.40 -16.88
C CYS A 150 40.65 1.08 -17.67
N GLY A 151 40.62 2.42 -17.72
CA GLY A 151 39.55 3.19 -18.37
C GLY A 151 38.21 3.19 -17.61
N GLY A 152 38.12 2.53 -16.46
CA GLY A 152 36.89 2.41 -15.67
C GLY A 152 36.50 3.71 -14.96
N LEU A 153 35.20 4.00 -14.91
CA LEU A 153 34.64 5.04 -14.04
C LEU A 153 34.38 4.44 -12.65
N VAL A 154 35.01 5.01 -11.63
CA VAL A 154 34.99 4.48 -10.26
C VAL A 154 34.64 5.61 -9.30
N SER A 155 33.82 5.33 -8.28
CA SER A 155 33.54 6.31 -7.23
C SER A 155 34.83 6.72 -6.50
N ASN A 156 34.97 8.02 -6.22
CA ASN A 156 36.13 8.55 -5.49
C ASN A 156 36.29 7.93 -4.10
N HIS A 157 35.20 7.54 -3.44
CA HIS A 157 35.24 6.87 -2.15
C HIS A 157 35.91 5.50 -2.19
N ARG A 158 35.99 4.87 -3.36
CA ARG A 158 36.56 3.53 -3.53
C ARG A 158 37.83 3.53 -4.38
N LYS A 159 38.47 4.69 -4.50
CA LYS A 159 39.65 4.89 -5.34
C LYS A 159 40.80 3.99 -4.92
N ASP A 160 41.06 3.94 -3.62
CA ASP A 160 42.19 3.18 -3.08
C ASP A 160 41.92 1.67 -3.18
N GLU A 161 40.71 1.22 -2.89
CA GLU A 161 40.31 -0.19 -3.05
C GLU A 161 40.34 -0.62 -4.52
N HIS A 162 39.95 0.27 -5.44
CA HIS A 162 40.06 0.01 -6.86
C HIS A 162 41.51 -0.25 -7.27
N TYR A 163 42.43 0.64 -6.91
CA TYR A 163 43.86 0.43 -7.22
C TYR A 163 44.44 -0.81 -6.53
N ALA A 164 43.98 -1.13 -5.33
CA ALA A 164 44.51 -2.24 -4.54
C ALA A 164 43.98 -3.62 -4.98
N PHE A 165 42.71 -3.73 -5.37
CA PHE A 165 42.04 -5.04 -5.52
C PHE A 165 41.30 -5.26 -6.84
N TRP A 166 40.86 -4.20 -7.53
CA TRP A 166 39.91 -4.34 -8.64
C TRP A 166 40.40 -3.78 -9.98
N CYS A 167 41.49 -3.01 -9.98
CA CYS A 167 42.05 -2.45 -11.20
C CYS A 167 42.74 -3.54 -12.03
N CYS A 168 41.97 -4.20 -12.88
CA CYS A 168 42.50 -5.06 -13.92
C CYS A 168 43.17 -4.17 -14.97
N LYS A 169 44.51 -4.20 -15.04
CA LYS A 169 45.24 -3.60 -16.16
C LYS A 169 44.85 -4.35 -17.42
N ILE A 170 44.27 -3.64 -18.38
CA ILE A 170 44.01 -4.17 -19.74
C ILE A 170 45.24 -3.89 -20.60
#